data_AF-A0A2G5HUM8-F1
#
_entry.id   AF-A0A2G5HUM8-F1
#
_cell.length_a   1.000
_cell.length_b   1.000
_cell.length_c   1.000
_cell.angle_alpha   90.00
_cell.angle_beta   90.00
_cell.angle_gamma   90.00
#
_symmetry.space_group_name_H-M   'P 1'
#
loop_
_entity.id
_entity.type
_entity.pdbx_description
1 polymer ?
#
loop_
_entity_poly.entity_id
_entity_poly.type
_entity_poly.pdbx_seq_one_letter_code
_entity_poly.pdbx_strand_id
1 'polypeptide(L)'
;MSTEVPNSGAANQLTAKLKFVPTQEPLCLRDEVAAVIKPWSETRECPPFTTEELIVLALVMIEEEEPDRSQVLAWIYRTFQHYGDEVHENYANFQVDLAHHRRGSSLKWTIPDFFLAIRSFDLPCEHSDPVEELNTRLKVSLPAARVHLRQYLEPARQGTFDFPGLSAELREKICKMLLVYPDEGFKWRFPIVTGEQRLMYEFTGLAPENLTVERTGTIKRQTLILPVMSDMLCILRVSKQLYSEALPVFYEKNTFCFNSLRALELAMRSDDDKSKEAKQHIRHLHVAVFCSDPFSSSLARDLARLVTQLDDLAPKQLVLHLPHDQDQFLAECRKHPEYPWMSNLNILDKIPGMLDILALAKRAGNIEWHGDGIFKMWLLSRMRK
;
A
#
# COMPACT_ATOMS: atom_id res chain seq x y z
N MET A 1 69.02 10.06 2.81
CA MET A 1 67.68 10.05 3.41
C MET A 1 66.70 9.74 2.29
N SER A 2 66.37 8.47 2.14
CA SER A 2 65.54 7.96 1.04
C SER A 2 64.11 7.84 1.54
N THR A 3 63.21 8.54 0.85
CA THR A 3 61.76 8.47 1.06
C THR A 3 61.22 7.25 0.32
N GLU A 4 60.83 6.23 1.08
CA GLU A 4 60.09 5.08 0.57
C GLU A 4 58.63 5.46 0.29
N VAL A 5 58.19 5.18 -0.93
CA VAL A 5 56.82 5.32 -1.40
C VAL A 5 56.05 4.07 -0.94
N PRO A 6 54.87 4.21 -0.29
CA PRO A 6 54.10 3.07 0.15
C PRO A 6 53.49 2.32 -1.04
N ASN A 7 53.75 1.02 -1.05
CA ASN A 7 53.31 0.01 -2.02
C ASN A 7 51.79 0.05 -2.28
N SER A 8 51.41 0.25 -3.54
CA SER A 8 50.04 0.16 -4.08
C SER A 8 49.57 -1.30 -4.27
N GLY A 9 49.75 -2.14 -3.25
CA GLY A 9 49.57 -3.60 -3.37
C GLY A 9 48.15 -4.15 -3.18
N ALA A 10 47.14 -3.32 -2.91
CA ALA A 10 45.84 -3.80 -2.45
C ALA A 10 44.73 -3.92 -3.52
N ALA A 11 44.95 -3.47 -4.76
CA ALA A 11 43.88 -3.43 -5.78
C ALA A 11 43.73 -4.72 -6.63
N ASN A 12 44.66 -5.68 -6.54
CA ASN A 12 44.70 -6.83 -7.46
C ASN A 12 44.05 -8.12 -6.95
N GLN A 13 43.37 -8.14 -5.79
CA GLN A 13 42.73 -9.36 -5.26
C GLN A 13 41.23 -9.52 -5.56
N LEU A 14 40.56 -8.54 -6.19
CA LEU A 14 39.10 -8.57 -6.40
C LEU A 14 38.64 -9.23 -7.71
N THR A 15 39.53 -9.88 -8.46
CA THR A 15 39.18 -10.61 -9.70
C THR A 15 39.28 -12.13 -9.55
N ALA A 16 39.00 -12.65 -8.36
CA ALA A 16 38.63 -14.06 -8.22
C ALA A 16 37.31 -14.27 -8.98
N LYS A 17 37.40 -14.67 -10.25
CA LYS A 17 36.27 -15.00 -11.12
C LYS A 17 35.26 -15.83 -10.31
N LEU A 18 34.09 -15.24 -10.03
CA LEU A 18 32.98 -15.95 -9.43
C LEU A 18 32.71 -17.19 -10.29
N LYS A 19 33.04 -18.37 -9.76
CA LYS A 19 32.76 -19.62 -10.45
C LYS A 19 31.25 -19.77 -10.45
N PHE A 20 30.64 -19.70 -11.62
CA PHE A 20 29.24 -20.07 -11.78
C PHE A 20 29.10 -21.54 -11.39
N VAL A 21 28.43 -21.79 -10.26
CA VAL A 21 28.03 -23.13 -9.85
C VAL A 21 26.57 -23.27 -10.31
N PRO A 22 26.28 -24.15 -11.28
CA PRO A 22 24.90 -24.38 -11.71
C PRO A 22 24.04 -24.75 -10.51
N THR A 23 22.91 -24.08 -10.35
CA THR A 23 21.90 -24.45 -9.36
C THR A 23 21.40 -25.85 -9.69
N GLN A 24 21.30 -26.73 -8.69
CA GLN A 24 20.70 -28.05 -8.88
C GLN A 24 19.27 -27.88 -9.42
N GLU A 25 18.83 -28.82 -10.26
CA GLU A 25 17.45 -28.80 -10.74
C GLU A 25 16.50 -28.85 -9.53
N PRO A 26 15.53 -27.94 -9.46
CA PRO A 26 14.62 -27.89 -8.31
C PRO A 26 13.78 -29.17 -8.26
N LEU A 27 13.60 -29.72 -7.04
CA LEU A 27 12.66 -30.82 -6.81
C LEU A 27 11.21 -30.37 -7.06
N CYS A 28 10.28 -31.30 -7.05
CA CYS A 28 8.85 -30.97 -7.06
C CYS A 28 8.51 -30.12 -5.83
N LEU A 29 7.93 -28.93 -6.04
CA LEU A 29 7.65 -27.98 -4.96
C LEU A 29 6.77 -28.58 -3.86
N ARG A 30 5.79 -29.41 -4.23
CA ARG A 30 4.92 -30.09 -3.27
C ARG A 30 5.68 -31.03 -2.35
N ASP A 31 6.67 -31.75 -2.87
CA ASP A 31 7.49 -32.68 -2.08
C ASP A 31 8.40 -31.92 -1.10
N GLU A 32 8.98 -30.81 -1.55
CA GLU A 32 9.79 -29.94 -0.68
C GLU A 32 8.94 -29.29 0.42
N VAL A 33 7.77 -28.76 0.07
CA VAL A 33 6.83 -28.20 1.05
C VAL A 33 6.36 -29.26 2.03
N ALA A 34 6.02 -30.47 1.57
CA ALA A 34 5.66 -31.60 2.43
C ALA A 34 6.78 -31.93 3.43
N ALA A 35 8.04 -31.89 3.00
CA ALA A 35 9.18 -32.09 3.88
C ALA A 35 9.35 -30.97 4.93
N VAL A 36 9.09 -29.71 4.56
CA VAL A 36 9.17 -28.54 5.45
C VAL A 36 8.07 -28.58 6.53
N ILE A 37 6.84 -28.96 6.19
CA ILE A 37 5.70 -28.95 7.13
C ILE A 37 5.68 -30.17 8.06
N LYS A 38 6.23 -31.32 7.63
CA LYS A 38 6.14 -32.60 8.35
C LYS A 38 6.58 -32.53 9.83
N PRO A 39 7.68 -31.84 10.22
CA PRO A 39 8.07 -31.76 11.62
C PRO A 39 7.06 -31.03 12.51
N TRP A 40 6.16 -30.24 11.93
CA TRP A 40 5.22 -29.37 12.63
C TRP A 40 3.78 -29.88 12.59
N SER A 41 3.47 -30.89 11.78
CA SER A 41 2.08 -31.33 11.60
C SER A 41 1.48 -32.01 12.83
N GLU A 42 2.32 -32.75 13.57
CA GLU A 42 1.93 -33.53 14.75
C GLU A 42 2.29 -32.84 16.07
N THR A 43 2.92 -31.66 16.01
CA THR A 43 3.32 -30.93 17.22
C THR A 43 2.22 -29.96 17.65
N ARG A 44 2.11 -29.75 18.97
CA ARG A 44 1.25 -28.70 19.54
C ARG A 44 1.93 -27.35 19.63
N GLU A 45 3.22 -27.30 19.28
CA GLU A 45 4.01 -26.08 19.23
C GLU A 45 3.56 -25.22 18.05
N CYS A 46 3.61 -23.91 18.22
CA CYS A 46 3.31 -22.98 17.14
C CYS A 46 4.36 -23.14 16.03
N PRO A 47 3.95 -23.43 14.78
CA PRO A 47 4.90 -23.58 13.70
C PRO A 47 5.58 -22.23 13.39
N PRO A 48 6.85 -22.22 12.96
CA PRO A 48 7.63 -21.00 12.76
C PRO A 48 7.34 -20.36 11.40
N PHE A 49 6.06 -20.29 11.02
CA PHE A 49 5.59 -19.71 9.76
C PHE A 49 4.77 -18.46 10.05
N THR A 50 4.96 -17.44 9.22
CA THR A 50 4.07 -16.27 9.20
C THR A 50 2.70 -16.66 8.62
N THR A 51 1.70 -15.83 8.85
CA THR A 51 0.36 -16.04 8.29
C THR A 51 0.37 -16.10 6.76
N GLU A 52 1.19 -15.27 6.10
CA GLU A 52 1.36 -15.29 4.64
C GLU A 52 1.98 -16.60 4.15
N GLU A 53 3.02 -17.08 4.85
CA GLU A 53 3.66 -18.36 4.52
C GLU A 53 2.70 -19.53 4.71
N LEU A 54 1.89 -19.56 5.77
CA LEU A 54 0.85 -20.57 5.97
C LEU A 54 -0.16 -20.60 4.81
N ILE A 55 -0.56 -19.43 4.31
CA ILE A 55 -1.44 -19.33 3.14
C ILE A 55 -0.76 -19.93 1.91
N VAL A 56 0.50 -19.55 1.61
CA VAL A 56 1.21 -20.08 0.43
C VAL A 56 1.46 -21.59 0.55
N LEU A 57 1.82 -22.11 1.74
CA LEU A 57 1.98 -23.54 1.99
C LEU A 57 0.67 -24.29 1.69
N ALA A 58 -0.47 -23.76 2.15
CA ALA A 58 -1.78 -24.34 1.88
C ALA A 58 -2.09 -24.37 0.39
N LEU A 59 -1.89 -23.25 -0.31
CA LEU A 59 -2.19 -23.13 -1.75
C LEU A 59 -1.31 -24.05 -2.60
N VAL A 60 -0.06 -24.33 -2.21
CA VAL A 60 0.80 -25.30 -2.89
C VAL A 60 0.28 -26.73 -2.72
N MET A 61 -0.22 -27.05 -1.53
CA MET A 61 -0.58 -28.41 -1.12
C MET A 61 -2.02 -28.80 -1.46
N ILE A 62 -2.93 -27.84 -1.58
CA ILE A 62 -4.29 -28.08 -2.06
C ILE A 62 -4.22 -28.45 -3.56
N GLU A 63 -4.95 -29.50 -3.95
CA GLU A 63 -4.98 -29.96 -5.35
C GLU A 63 -5.86 -29.10 -6.26
N GLU A 64 -6.82 -28.40 -5.67
CA GLU A 64 -7.70 -27.47 -6.37
C GLU A 64 -6.93 -26.25 -6.89
N GLU A 65 -7.23 -25.81 -8.10
CA GLU A 65 -6.52 -24.71 -8.77
C GLU A 65 -6.79 -23.35 -8.12
N GLU A 66 -8.01 -23.15 -7.59
CA GLU A 66 -8.48 -21.88 -7.06
C GLU A 66 -9.29 -22.05 -5.76
N PRO A 67 -8.68 -22.55 -4.67
CA PRO A 67 -9.39 -22.72 -3.41
C PRO A 67 -9.87 -21.38 -2.84
N ASP A 68 -11.02 -21.42 -2.18
CA ASP A 68 -11.54 -20.31 -1.38
C ASP A 68 -10.80 -20.18 -0.03
N ARG A 69 -11.07 -19.08 0.66
CA ARG A 69 -10.44 -18.77 1.96
C ARG A 69 -10.76 -19.81 3.03
N SER A 70 -11.96 -20.38 2.99
CA SER A 70 -12.40 -21.39 3.96
C SER A 70 -11.67 -22.71 3.74
N GLN A 71 -11.40 -23.10 2.50
CA GLN A 71 -10.59 -24.25 2.15
C GLN A 71 -9.15 -24.09 2.61
N VAL A 72 -8.56 -22.90 2.42
CA VAL A 72 -7.20 -22.58 2.92
C VAL A 72 -7.15 -22.68 4.45
N LEU A 73 -8.08 -22.04 5.18
CA LEU A 73 -8.15 -22.14 6.63
C LEU A 73 -8.34 -23.57 7.12
N ALA A 74 -9.27 -24.31 6.51
CA ALA A 74 -9.54 -25.70 6.86
C ALA A 74 -8.30 -26.58 6.64
N TRP A 75 -7.53 -26.33 5.58
CA TRP A 75 -6.27 -27.01 5.35
C TRP A 75 -5.26 -26.70 6.46
N ILE A 76 -5.10 -25.44 6.86
CA ILE A 76 -4.16 -25.05 7.93
C ILE A 76 -4.55 -25.73 9.26
N TYR A 77 -5.83 -25.69 9.65
CA TYR A 77 -6.29 -26.32 10.89
C TYR A 77 -6.16 -27.84 10.91
N ARG A 78 -6.29 -28.50 9.75
CA ARG A 78 -6.09 -29.95 9.63
C ARG A 78 -4.63 -30.35 9.59
N THR A 79 -3.77 -29.48 9.08
CA THR A 79 -2.35 -29.78 8.87
C THR A 79 -1.53 -29.51 10.11
N PHE A 80 -1.82 -28.43 10.85
CA PHE A 80 -1.05 -28.04 12.04
C PHE A 80 -1.91 -28.18 13.29
N GLN A 81 -1.60 -29.17 14.13
CA GLN A 81 -2.37 -29.47 15.34
C GLN A 81 -2.49 -28.25 16.27
N HIS A 82 -1.46 -27.41 16.39
CA HIS A 82 -1.49 -26.19 17.17
C HIS A 82 -2.72 -25.31 16.86
N TYR A 83 -2.95 -24.95 15.59
CA TYR A 83 -4.10 -24.13 15.20
C TYR A 83 -5.42 -24.91 15.27
N GLY A 84 -5.37 -26.23 15.05
CA GLY A 84 -6.51 -27.11 15.26
C GLY A 84 -7.00 -27.07 16.70
N ASP A 85 -6.12 -27.23 17.68
CA ASP A 85 -6.46 -27.21 19.10
C ASP A 85 -7.00 -25.82 19.52
N GLU A 86 -6.34 -24.74 19.08
CA GLU A 86 -6.78 -23.37 19.39
C GLU A 86 -8.16 -23.02 18.81
N VAL A 87 -8.52 -23.47 17.60
CA VAL A 87 -9.86 -23.21 17.04
C VAL A 87 -10.96 -23.94 17.83
N HIS A 88 -10.70 -25.15 18.31
CA HIS A 88 -11.65 -25.89 19.15
C HIS A 88 -11.85 -25.18 20.50
N GLU A 89 -10.76 -24.70 21.12
CA GLU A 89 -10.82 -24.00 22.40
C GLU A 89 -11.54 -22.64 22.26
N ASN A 90 -11.21 -21.87 21.21
CA ASN A 90 -11.89 -20.61 20.89
C ASN A 90 -13.40 -20.81 20.63
N TYR A 91 -13.77 -21.89 19.92
CA TYR A 91 -15.18 -22.21 19.69
C TYR A 91 -15.91 -22.62 20.97
N ALA A 92 -15.31 -23.45 21.81
CA ALA A 92 -15.89 -23.84 23.10
C ALA A 92 -16.12 -22.62 24.01
N ASN A 93 -15.13 -21.73 24.10
CA ASN A 93 -15.22 -20.48 24.85
C ASN A 93 -16.32 -19.55 24.30
N PHE A 94 -16.41 -19.43 22.98
CA PHE A 94 -17.46 -18.66 22.32
C PHE A 94 -18.86 -19.19 22.63
N GLN A 95 -19.06 -20.51 22.64
CA GLN A 95 -20.34 -21.14 23.02
C GLN A 95 -20.69 -20.87 24.48
N VAL A 96 -19.72 -20.91 25.38
CA VAL A 96 -19.92 -20.55 26.79
C VAL A 96 -20.32 -19.08 26.92
N ASP A 97 -19.62 -18.17 26.25
CA ASP A 97 -19.95 -16.74 26.30
C ASP A 97 -21.33 -16.43 25.72
N LEU A 98 -21.74 -17.13 24.64
CA LEU A 98 -23.09 -17.05 24.07
C LEU A 98 -24.16 -17.49 25.08
N ALA A 99 -23.95 -18.60 25.77
CA ALA A 99 -24.88 -19.09 26.80
C ALA A 99 -25.07 -18.05 27.94
N HIS A 100 -24.02 -17.30 28.28
CA HIS A 100 -24.04 -16.26 29.30
C HIS A 100 -24.56 -14.90 28.80
N HIS A 101 -25.09 -14.81 27.57
CA HIS A 101 -25.64 -13.59 26.98
C HIS A 101 -24.68 -12.39 27.01
N ARG A 102 -23.37 -12.65 26.94
CA ARG A 102 -22.38 -11.57 26.82
C ARG A 102 -22.55 -10.94 25.44
N ARG A 103 -23.15 -9.75 25.38
CA ARG A 103 -23.25 -8.97 24.14
C ARG A 103 -21.84 -8.67 23.63
N GLY A 104 -21.59 -8.97 22.37
CA GLY A 104 -20.33 -8.63 21.70
C GLY A 104 -19.28 -9.75 21.69
N SER A 105 -19.62 -10.97 22.11
CA SER A 105 -18.76 -12.12 21.87
C SER A 105 -18.58 -12.29 20.36
N SER A 106 -17.34 -12.17 19.89
CA SER A 106 -16.96 -12.52 18.53
C SER A 106 -16.04 -13.72 18.62
N LEU A 107 -16.19 -14.65 17.68
CA LEU A 107 -15.25 -15.76 17.56
C LEU A 107 -13.87 -15.16 17.26
N LYS A 108 -12.94 -15.32 18.19
CA LYS A 108 -11.56 -14.90 17.95
C LYS A 108 -10.97 -15.78 16.86
N TRP A 109 -10.37 -15.15 15.86
CA TRP A 109 -9.65 -15.86 14.83
C TRP A 109 -8.38 -16.48 15.42
N THR A 110 -8.20 -17.77 15.18
CA THR A 110 -7.05 -18.53 15.67
C THR A 110 -5.75 -18.13 14.99
N ILE A 111 -5.81 -17.80 13.69
CA ILE A 111 -4.64 -17.32 12.95
C ILE A 111 -4.71 -15.79 12.92
N PRO A 112 -3.82 -15.08 13.62
CA PRO A 112 -3.81 -13.63 13.65
C PRO A 112 -3.68 -13.05 12.23
N ASP A 113 -4.44 -12.00 11.97
CA ASP A 113 -4.38 -11.21 10.74
C ASP A 113 -4.63 -11.99 9.43
N PHE A 114 -5.19 -13.20 9.47
CA PHE A 114 -5.43 -14.02 8.26
C PHE A 114 -6.08 -13.26 7.09
N PHE A 115 -7.15 -12.51 7.37
CA PHE A 115 -7.83 -11.72 6.34
C PHE A 115 -7.03 -10.51 5.85
N LEU A 116 -6.14 -9.98 6.68
CA LEU A 116 -5.22 -8.91 6.29
C LEU A 116 -4.07 -9.49 5.46
N ALA A 117 -3.52 -10.64 5.84
CA ALA A 117 -2.46 -11.35 5.14
C ALA A 117 -2.88 -11.78 3.74
N ILE A 118 -4.12 -12.25 3.54
CA ILE A 118 -4.68 -12.53 2.21
C ILE A 118 -4.66 -11.28 1.32
N ARG A 119 -4.78 -10.09 1.90
CA ARG A 119 -4.73 -8.82 1.18
C ARG A 119 -3.31 -8.27 1.09
N SER A 120 -2.30 -8.95 1.61
CA SER A 120 -0.92 -8.48 1.54
C SER A 120 -0.46 -8.42 0.09
N PHE A 121 0.23 -7.36 -0.28
CA PHE A 121 0.78 -7.21 -1.63
C PHE A 121 1.96 -8.14 -1.92
N ASP A 122 2.72 -8.49 -0.88
CA ASP A 122 3.87 -9.39 -1.01
C ASP A 122 3.44 -10.87 -1.04
N LEU A 123 2.15 -11.14 -0.78
CA LEU A 123 1.58 -12.45 -0.96
C LEU A 123 1.47 -12.75 -2.47
N PRO A 124 2.11 -13.84 -2.98
CA PRO A 124 2.21 -14.13 -4.41
C PRO A 124 0.90 -14.72 -5.00
N CYS A 125 -0.25 -14.23 -4.56
CA CYS A 125 -1.56 -14.78 -4.90
C CYS A 125 -2.31 -13.88 -5.88
N GLU A 126 -2.91 -14.51 -6.87
CA GLU A 126 -3.95 -13.93 -7.69
C GLU A 126 -5.31 -14.17 -7.03
N HIS A 127 -6.18 -13.16 -7.10
CA HIS A 127 -7.53 -13.23 -6.54
C HIS A 127 -8.54 -13.32 -7.69
N SER A 128 -9.27 -14.44 -7.81
CA SER A 128 -10.39 -14.55 -8.74
C SER A 128 -11.67 -14.03 -8.07
N ASP A 129 -12.25 -13.01 -8.71
CA ASP A 129 -13.55 -12.37 -8.41
C ASP A 129 -13.70 -11.65 -7.04
N PRO A 130 -13.72 -10.29 -7.02
CA PRO A 130 -13.90 -9.50 -5.80
C PRO A 130 -15.35 -9.25 -5.39
N VAL A 131 -16.35 -9.84 -6.07
CA VAL A 131 -17.75 -9.45 -5.83
C VAL A 131 -18.20 -9.77 -4.41
N GLU A 132 -17.68 -10.84 -3.79
CA GLU A 132 -17.95 -11.18 -2.39
C GLU A 132 -16.67 -11.54 -1.65
N GLU A 133 -16.37 -10.83 -0.55
CA GLU A 133 -15.16 -11.07 0.24
C GLU A 133 -15.07 -12.52 0.76
N LEU A 134 -16.20 -13.17 1.01
CA LEU A 134 -16.22 -14.55 1.51
C LEU A 134 -15.89 -15.58 0.41
N ASN A 135 -16.16 -15.24 -0.85
CA ASN A 135 -16.00 -16.15 -1.99
C ASN A 135 -14.76 -15.83 -2.84
N THR A 136 -13.84 -14.99 -2.33
CA THR A 136 -12.58 -14.73 -3.02
C THR A 136 -11.79 -16.02 -3.13
N ARG A 137 -11.60 -16.45 -4.37
CA ARG A 137 -10.77 -17.60 -4.71
C ARG A 137 -9.31 -17.16 -4.88
N LEU A 138 -8.40 -18.03 -4.48
CA LEU A 138 -6.98 -17.74 -4.39
C LEU A 138 -6.22 -18.67 -5.32
N LYS A 139 -5.30 -18.12 -6.10
CA LYS A 139 -4.42 -18.88 -6.97
C LYS A 139 -2.99 -18.44 -6.74
N VAL A 140 -2.06 -19.39 -6.70
CA VAL A 140 -0.62 -19.09 -6.58
C VAL A 140 0.12 -19.76 -7.73
N SER A 141 1.05 -19.04 -8.36
CA SER A 141 1.97 -19.70 -9.30
C SER A 141 3.05 -20.44 -8.52
N LEU A 142 3.35 -21.70 -8.89
CA LEU A 142 4.39 -22.48 -8.22
C LEU A 142 5.77 -21.78 -8.19
N PRO A 143 6.22 -21.10 -9.27
CA PRO A 143 7.47 -20.33 -9.21
C PRO A 143 7.44 -19.20 -8.17
N ALA A 144 6.33 -18.46 -8.06
CA ALA A 144 6.23 -17.37 -7.08
C ALA A 144 6.12 -17.91 -5.64
N ALA A 145 5.38 -19.00 -5.42
CA ALA A 145 5.34 -19.70 -4.15
C ALA A 145 6.73 -20.14 -3.69
N ARG A 146 7.53 -20.71 -4.61
CA ARG A 146 8.92 -21.11 -4.32
C ARG A 146 9.78 -19.92 -3.90
N VAL A 147 9.65 -18.78 -4.57
CA VAL A 147 10.39 -17.55 -4.21
C VAL A 147 9.98 -17.04 -2.83
N HIS A 148 8.68 -17.03 -2.54
CA HIS A 148 8.15 -16.57 -1.25
C HIS A 148 8.58 -17.51 -0.10
N LEU A 149 8.58 -18.81 -0.32
CA LEU A 149 9.00 -19.82 0.67
C LEU A 149 10.51 -20.10 0.69
N ARG A 150 11.33 -19.31 -0.05
CA ARG A 150 12.75 -19.64 -0.29
C ARG A 150 13.55 -19.88 0.99
N GLN A 151 13.20 -19.21 2.10
CA GLN A 151 13.95 -19.31 3.35
C GLN A 151 13.86 -20.71 3.99
N TYR A 152 12.84 -21.49 3.62
CA TYR A 152 12.66 -22.87 4.06
C TYR A 152 13.11 -23.89 3.01
N LEU A 153 13.08 -23.53 1.73
CA LEU A 153 13.35 -24.43 0.61
C LEU A 153 14.82 -24.38 0.15
N GLU A 154 15.49 -23.23 0.31
CA GLU A 154 16.87 -23.03 -0.09
C GLU A 154 17.76 -22.78 1.14
N PRO A 155 19.02 -23.25 1.13
CA PRO A 155 19.97 -22.83 2.15
C PRO A 155 20.17 -21.32 2.10
N ALA A 156 20.39 -20.71 3.27
CA ALA A 156 20.66 -19.28 3.37
C ALA A 156 21.82 -18.89 2.45
N ARG A 157 21.53 -18.01 1.48
CA ARG A 157 22.53 -17.53 0.52
C ARG A 157 23.62 -16.79 1.27
N GLN A 158 24.87 -17.18 1.02
CA GLN A 158 26.04 -16.58 1.66
C GLN A 158 26.55 -15.40 0.83
N GLY A 159 27.01 -14.36 1.53
CA GLY A 159 27.62 -13.17 0.93
C GLY A 159 26.68 -11.97 0.81
N THR A 160 27.22 -10.87 0.30
CA THR A 160 26.49 -9.62 0.07
C THR A 160 26.29 -9.44 -1.43
N PHE A 161 25.05 -9.16 -1.85
CA PHE A 161 24.77 -8.81 -3.23
C PHE A 161 25.26 -7.39 -3.51
N ASP A 162 26.25 -7.25 -4.39
CA ASP A 162 26.79 -5.94 -4.80
C ASP A 162 25.84 -5.23 -5.77
N PHE A 163 24.71 -4.75 -5.22
CA PHE A 163 23.73 -3.97 -5.97
C PHE A 163 24.35 -2.72 -6.61
N PRO A 164 25.21 -1.93 -5.93
CA PRO A 164 25.89 -0.79 -6.55
C PRO A 164 26.78 -1.17 -7.74
N GLY A 165 27.41 -2.34 -7.71
CA GLY A 165 28.25 -2.86 -8.80
C GLY A 165 27.51 -3.24 -10.09
N LEU A 166 26.17 -3.28 -10.08
CA LEU A 166 25.37 -3.49 -11.29
C LEU A 166 25.49 -2.32 -12.28
N SER A 167 25.12 -2.51 -13.54
CA SER A 167 24.96 -1.37 -14.47
C SER A 167 23.79 -0.48 -14.04
N ALA A 168 23.86 0.81 -14.38
CA ALA A 168 22.78 1.76 -14.08
C ALA A 168 21.42 1.29 -14.63
N GLU A 169 21.41 0.72 -15.83
CA GLU A 169 20.20 0.17 -16.46
C GLU A 169 19.58 -0.98 -15.64
N LEU A 170 20.41 -1.88 -15.10
CA LEU A 170 19.93 -2.99 -14.27
C LEU A 170 19.42 -2.49 -12.92
N ARG A 171 20.12 -1.53 -12.30
CA ARG A 171 19.66 -0.90 -11.05
C ARG A 171 18.32 -0.21 -11.24
N GLU A 172 18.16 0.60 -12.30
CA GLU A 172 16.90 1.26 -12.62
C GLU A 172 15.77 0.24 -12.85
N LYS A 173 16.06 -0.85 -13.58
CA LYS A 173 15.07 -1.92 -13.81
C LYS A 173 14.62 -2.56 -12.49
N ILE A 174 15.54 -2.87 -11.58
CA ILE A 174 15.18 -3.44 -10.28
C ILE A 174 14.42 -2.42 -9.43
N CYS A 175 14.86 -1.16 -9.39
CA CYS A 175 14.13 -0.10 -8.70
C CYS A 175 12.71 0.04 -9.24
N LYS A 176 12.50 -0.05 -10.55
CA LYS A 176 11.15 -0.03 -11.15
C LYS A 176 10.32 -1.22 -10.70
N MET A 177 10.90 -2.43 -10.69
CA MET A 177 10.19 -3.63 -10.22
C MET A 177 9.79 -3.55 -8.74
N LEU A 178 10.56 -2.82 -7.92
CA LEU A 178 10.30 -2.69 -6.49
C LEU A 178 9.39 -1.51 -6.13
N LEU A 179 9.47 -0.42 -6.91
CA LEU A 179 8.93 0.88 -6.53
C LEU A 179 7.86 1.40 -7.47
N VAL A 180 7.63 0.77 -8.62
CA VAL A 180 6.55 1.17 -9.55
C VAL A 180 5.42 0.17 -9.42
N TYR A 181 4.27 0.70 -9.07
CA TYR A 181 3.06 -0.03 -8.82
C TYR A 181 2.08 0.21 -9.98
N PRO A 182 1.03 -0.60 -10.09
CA PRO A 182 0.05 -0.45 -11.16
C PRO A 182 -0.58 0.96 -11.23
N ASP A 183 -0.97 1.38 -12.43
CA ASP A 183 -1.39 2.75 -12.78
C ASP A 183 -2.60 3.27 -11.99
N GLU A 184 -3.39 2.36 -11.42
CA GLU A 184 -4.54 2.61 -10.55
C GLU A 184 -4.20 3.51 -9.34
N GLY A 185 -2.92 3.55 -8.98
CA GLY A 185 -2.36 4.52 -8.06
C GLY A 185 -2.52 4.18 -6.58
N PHE A 186 -1.81 4.95 -5.78
CA PHE A 186 -1.67 4.78 -4.36
C PHE A 186 -2.75 5.51 -3.59
N LYS A 187 -3.71 4.79 -3.00
CA LYS A 187 -4.73 5.44 -2.18
C LYS A 187 -4.25 5.65 -0.76
N TRP A 188 -4.36 6.87 -0.25
CA TRP A 188 -4.13 7.15 1.16
C TRP A 188 -5.42 6.91 1.94
N ARG A 189 -5.47 5.86 2.75
CA ARG A 189 -6.55 5.59 3.71
C ARG A 189 -6.02 5.52 5.13
N PHE A 190 -6.82 6.01 6.08
CA PHE A 190 -6.63 5.76 7.50
C PHE A 190 -7.44 4.53 7.88
N PRO A 191 -6.80 3.40 8.24
CA PRO A 191 -7.55 2.29 8.80
C PRO A 191 -8.11 2.75 10.15
N ILE A 192 -9.44 2.75 10.25
CA ILE A 192 -10.15 3.08 11.50
C ILE A 192 -9.87 2.03 12.58
N VAL A 193 -9.40 0.84 12.19
CA VAL A 193 -9.47 -0.37 13.02
C VAL A 193 -8.21 -0.59 13.89
N THR A 194 -7.03 -0.09 13.51
CA THR A 194 -5.78 -0.46 14.20
C THR A 194 -5.05 0.68 14.89
N GLY A 195 -5.47 1.94 14.76
CA GLY A 195 -4.76 3.09 15.33
C GLY A 195 -3.37 3.36 14.71
N GLU A 196 -2.84 2.41 13.94
CA GLU A 196 -1.63 2.55 13.15
C GLU A 196 -1.96 3.19 11.79
N GLN A 197 -1.22 4.22 11.43
CA GLN A 197 -1.27 4.85 10.12
C GLN A 197 -0.64 3.92 9.08
N ARG A 198 -1.33 2.84 8.72
CA ARG A 198 -0.90 1.96 7.63
C ARG A 198 -1.40 2.54 6.32
N LEU A 199 -0.50 2.81 5.39
CA LEU A 199 -0.90 3.13 4.03
C LEU A 199 -1.54 1.88 3.41
N MET A 200 -2.82 1.97 3.08
CA MET A 200 -3.55 0.90 2.42
C MET A 200 -3.72 1.23 0.96
N TYR A 201 -3.16 0.42 0.09
CA TYR A 201 -3.10 0.72 -1.34
C TYR A 201 -4.16 -0.06 -2.08
N GLU A 202 -5.24 0.63 -2.41
CA GLU A 202 -6.38 0.01 -3.08
C GLU A 202 -6.13 -0.11 -4.59
N PHE A 203 -5.89 -1.33 -5.08
CA PHE A 203 -5.93 -1.64 -6.50
C PHE A 203 -7.38 -1.69 -6.99
N THR A 204 -7.67 -1.03 -8.11
CA THR A 204 -8.99 -1.06 -8.72
C THR A 204 -8.84 -1.45 -10.17
N GLY A 205 -9.09 -2.70 -10.53
CA GLY A 205 -9.12 -3.16 -11.93
C GLY A 205 -10.22 -2.50 -12.79
N LEU A 206 -10.75 -1.35 -12.38
CA LEU A 206 -11.69 -0.51 -13.10
C LEU A 206 -11.08 0.90 -13.21
N ALA A 207 -11.19 1.47 -14.41
CA ALA A 207 -10.74 2.82 -14.69
C ALA A 207 -11.35 3.86 -13.71
N PRO A 208 -10.62 4.93 -13.35
CA PRO A 208 -11.05 5.97 -12.41
C PRO A 208 -12.42 6.61 -12.76
N GLU A 209 -12.82 6.55 -14.02
CA GLU A 209 -14.05 7.13 -14.55
C GLU A 209 -15.32 6.46 -13.99
N ASN A 210 -15.21 5.24 -13.47
CA ASN A 210 -16.31 4.49 -12.85
C ASN A 210 -16.35 4.61 -11.32
N LEU A 211 -15.57 5.53 -10.73
CA LEU A 211 -15.55 5.81 -9.30
C LEU A 211 -16.75 6.67 -8.87
N THR A 212 -17.96 6.44 -9.41
CA THR A 212 -19.17 7.03 -8.81
C THR A 212 -19.23 6.54 -7.37
N VAL A 213 -19.19 7.48 -6.44
CA VAL A 213 -19.28 7.23 -4.99
C VAL A 213 -20.67 6.67 -4.70
N GLU A 214 -20.86 5.37 -4.92
CA GLU A 214 -22.07 4.69 -4.46
C GLU A 214 -22.05 4.73 -2.93
N ARG A 215 -22.98 5.51 -2.37
CA ARG A 215 -23.23 5.70 -0.92
C ARG A 215 -23.49 4.37 -0.17
N THR A 216 -23.61 3.25 -0.88
CA THR A 216 -23.94 1.92 -0.34
C THR A 216 -22.72 1.08 0.06
N GLY A 217 -21.50 1.61 -0.03
CA GLY A 217 -20.35 1.08 0.73
C GLY A 217 -19.81 -0.29 0.31
N THR A 218 -20.36 -0.93 -0.73
CA THR A 218 -19.88 -2.21 -1.27
C THR A 218 -19.16 -1.97 -2.58
N ILE A 219 -18.03 -1.29 -2.47
CA ILE A 219 -17.15 -1.09 -3.60
C ILE A 219 -16.40 -2.40 -3.85
N LYS A 220 -16.72 -3.08 -4.96
CA LYS A 220 -16.11 -4.33 -5.47
C LYS A 220 -14.63 -4.14 -5.86
N ARG A 221 -13.74 -3.97 -4.88
CA ARG A 221 -12.31 -3.70 -5.12
C ARG A 221 -11.43 -4.67 -4.35
N GLN A 222 -10.47 -5.26 -5.04
CA GLN A 222 -9.36 -5.96 -4.40
C GLN A 222 -8.46 -4.92 -3.75
N THR A 223 -8.67 -4.66 -2.47
CA THR A 223 -7.78 -3.80 -1.72
C THR A 223 -6.58 -4.62 -1.30
N LEU A 224 -5.41 -4.33 -1.89
CA LEU A 224 -4.16 -4.85 -1.38
C LEU A 224 -3.64 -3.94 -0.25
N ILE A 225 -2.83 -4.50 0.63
CA ILE A 225 -2.21 -3.82 1.75
C ILE A 225 -0.72 -3.85 1.45
N LEU A 226 -0.12 -2.69 1.19
CA LEU A 226 1.35 -2.63 1.11
C LEU A 226 1.93 -2.53 2.52
N PRO A 227 3.23 -2.86 2.67
CA PRO A 227 3.98 -2.54 3.87
C PRO A 227 3.95 -1.04 4.19
N VAL A 228 4.43 -0.69 5.39
CA VAL A 228 4.60 0.72 5.75
C VAL A 228 5.61 1.41 4.83
N MET A 229 5.43 2.71 4.58
CA MET A 229 6.29 3.46 3.65
C MET A 229 7.78 3.43 3.99
N SER A 230 8.14 3.32 5.28
CA SER A 230 9.54 3.16 5.69
C SER A 230 10.18 1.89 5.14
N ASP A 231 9.38 0.83 4.98
CA ASP A 231 9.84 -0.49 4.61
C ASP A 231 9.86 -0.59 3.09
N MET A 232 8.85 -0.08 2.40
CA MET A 232 8.86 0.01 0.93
C MET A 232 10.00 0.90 0.42
N LEU A 233 10.23 2.05 1.08
CA LEU A 233 11.30 2.97 0.72
C LEU A 233 12.65 2.63 1.39
N CYS A 234 12.80 1.42 1.97
CA CYS A 234 14.04 1.05 2.63
C CYS A 234 15.25 1.12 1.69
N ILE A 235 15.07 0.83 0.40
CA ILE A 235 16.12 0.92 -0.62
C ILE A 235 16.69 2.33 -0.77
N LEU A 236 15.87 3.37 -0.54
CA LEU A 236 16.31 4.77 -0.56
C LEU A 236 17.27 5.08 0.59
N ARG A 237 17.33 4.25 1.63
CA ARG A 237 18.15 4.46 2.82
C ARG A 237 19.53 3.80 2.72
N VAL A 238 19.79 3.01 1.67
CA VAL A 238 21.02 2.21 1.55
C VAL A 238 22.23 3.06 1.21
N SER A 239 22.14 3.94 0.20
CA SER A 239 23.24 4.82 -0.20
C SER A 239 22.73 6.10 -0.85
N LYS A 240 23.56 7.16 -0.90
CA LYS A 240 23.21 8.42 -1.57
C LYS A 240 22.93 8.22 -3.07
N GLN A 241 23.68 7.32 -3.70
CA GLN A 241 23.48 7.00 -5.12
C GLN A 241 22.11 6.36 -5.34
N LEU A 242 21.78 5.32 -4.56
CA LEU A 242 20.50 4.64 -4.67
C LEU A 242 19.34 5.56 -4.33
N TYR A 243 19.50 6.42 -3.33
CA TYR A 243 18.54 7.48 -3.05
C TYR A 243 18.27 8.33 -4.30
N SER A 244 19.31 8.88 -4.95
CA SER A 244 19.14 9.73 -6.13
C SER A 244 18.59 9.00 -7.36
N GLU A 245 18.87 7.70 -7.50
CA GLU A 245 18.39 6.88 -8.62
C GLU A 245 16.93 6.44 -8.42
N ALA A 246 16.56 6.04 -7.20
CA ALA A 246 15.28 5.40 -6.91
C ALA A 246 14.18 6.37 -6.45
N LEU A 247 14.53 7.51 -5.84
CA LEU A 247 13.57 8.54 -5.46
C LEU A 247 12.68 9.00 -6.63
N PRO A 248 13.22 9.41 -7.80
CA PRO A 248 12.39 9.79 -8.93
C PRO A 248 11.62 8.59 -9.50
N VAL A 249 12.16 7.37 -9.44
CA VAL A 249 11.44 6.17 -9.91
C VAL A 249 10.14 5.99 -9.12
N PHE A 250 10.18 6.14 -7.79
CA PHE A 250 8.98 6.02 -6.97
C PHE A 250 8.02 7.21 -7.17
N TYR A 251 8.48 8.45 -6.96
CA TYR A 251 7.58 9.59 -6.93
C TYR A 251 7.10 10.05 -8.31
N GLU A 252 7.89 9.85 -9.38
CA GLU A 252 7.49 10.30 -10.72
C GLU A 252 6.64 9.30 -11.49
N LYS A 253 6.78 8.00 -11.23
CA LYS A 253 6.11 6.95 -11.99
C LYS A 253 4.78 6.53 -11.39
N ASN A 254 4.60 6.68 -10.09
CA ASN A 254 3.36 6.30 -9.45
C ASN A 254 2.35 7.45 -9.40
N THR A 255 1.09 7.06 -9.36
CA THR A 255 -0.05 7.95 -9.12
C THR A 255 -0.34 8.01 -7.63
N PHE A 256 -0.46 9.21 -7.04
CA PHE A 256 -0.80 9.38 -5.63
C PHE A 256 -2.24 9.86 -5.49
N CYS A 257 -3.07 9.07 -4.82
CA CYS A 257 -4.50 9.28 -4.68
C CYS A 257 -4.88 9.57 -3.22
N PHE A 258 -5.36 10.79 -2.96
CA PHE A 258 -5.81 11.22 -1.64
C PHE A 258 -7.33 11.30 -1.64
N ASN A 259 -7.98 10.51 -0.78
CA ASN A 259 -9.44 10.47 -0.68
C ASN A 259 -10.05 11.67 0.06
N SER A 260 -9.22 12.58 0.56
CA SER A 260 -9.62 13.81 1.23
C SER A 260 -8.45 14.80 1.26
N LEU A 261 -8.74 16.08 1.45
CA LEU A 261 -7.74 17.11 1.70
C LEU A 261 -6.96 16.87 3.00
N ARG A 262 -7.62 16.26 4.00
CA ARG A 262 -6.96 15.87 5.26
C ARG A 262 -5.92 14.78 5.04
N ALA A 263 -6.20 13.80 4.20
CA ALA A 263 -5.22 12.77 3.84
C ALA A 263 -4.02 13.36 3.10
N LEU A 264 -4.26 14.30 2.17
CA LEU A 264 -3.20 15.04 1.51
C LEU A 264 -2.35 15.81 2.52
N GLU A 265 -2.96 16.56 3.43
CA GLU A 265 -2.24 17.33 4.46
C GLU A 265 -1.36 16.44 5.33
N LEU A 266 -1.90 15.33 5.82
CA LEU A 266 -1.14 14.41 6.65
C LEU A 266 0.05 13.79 5.91
N ALA A 267 -0.12 13.47 4.62
CA ALA A 267 0.96 12.97 3.78
C ALA A 267 2.03 14.03 3.48
N MET A 268 1.63 15.31 3.42
CA MET A 268 2.55 16.42 3.12
C MET A 268 3.19 17.05 4.37
N ARG A 269 2.78 16.64 5.58
CA ARG A 269 3.18 17.27 6.86
C ARG A 269 4.63 17.07 7.29
N SER A 270 5.44 16.31 6.55
CA SER A 270 6.87 16.18 6.90
C SER A 270 7.62 17.46 6.49
N ASP A 271 8.20 18.13 7.49
CA ASP A 271 9.00 19.36 7.34
C ASP A 271 10.48 19.10 7.01
N ASP A 272 10.87 17.84 6.86
CA ASP A 272 12.25 17.44 6.58
C ASP A 272 12.64 17.84 5.13
N ASP A 273 13.88 18.28 4.90
CA ASP A 273 14.34 18.67 3.55
C ASP A 273 14.15 17.55 2.50
N LYS A 274 14.25 16.28 2.93
CA LYS A 274 14.00 15.11 2.09
C LYS A 274 12.53 15.02 1.62
N SER A 275 11.60 15.50 2.43
CA SER A 275 10.18 15.56 2.08
C SER A 275 9.94 16.58 0.96
N LYS A 276 10.63 17.72 0.98
CA LYS A 276 10.53 18.72 -0.10
C LYS A 276 11.04 18.18 -1.43
N GLU A 277 12.19 17.53 -1.43
CA GLU A 277 12.75 16.88 -2.62
C GLU A 277 11.79 15.81 -3.17
N ALA A 278 11.24 14.95 -2.30
CA ALA A 278 10.25 13.95 -2.68
C ALA A 278 8.99 14.57 -3.33
N LYS A 279 8.46 15.66 -2.76
CA LYS A 279 7.28 16.39 -3.29
C LYS A 279 7.51 16.89 -4.71
N GLN A 280 8.70 17.38 -5.04
CA GLN A 280 9.04 17.88 -6.38
C GLN A 280 9.00 16.79 -7.46
N HIS A 281 9.16 15.52 -7.06
CA HIS A 281 9.06 14.38 -7.95
C HIS A 281 7.63 13.86 -8.12
N ILE A 282 6.63 14.31 -7.34
CA ILE A 282 5.25 13.84 -7.52
C ILE A 282 4.71 14.38 -8.86
N ARG A 283 4.52 13.47 -9.85
CA ARG A 283 4.03 13.85 -11.20
C ARG A 283 2.56 13.59 -11.43
N HIS A 284 1.95 12.60 -10.77
CA HIS A 284 0.55 12.24 -10.97
C HIS A 284 -0.16 12.27 -9.61
N LEU A 285 -1.09 13.22 -9.45
CA LEU A 285 -1.74 13.50 -8.16
C LEU A 285 -3.25 13.53 -8.33
N HIS A 286 -3.95 12.70 -7.58
CA HIS A 286 -5.41 12.65 -7.52
C HIS A 286 -5.85 13.09 -6.13
N VAL A 287 -6.74 14.08 -6.03
CA VAL A 287 -7.20 14.62 -4.76
C VAL A 287 -8.70 14.73 -4.76
N ALA A 288 -9.33 14.11 -3.76
CA ALA A 288 -10.72 14.32 -3.45
C ALA A 288 -10.90 15.59 -2.62
N VAL A 289 -11.64 16.54 -3.18
CA VAL A 289 -11.94 17.84 -2.58
C VAL A 289 -13.27 17.75 -1.82
N PHE A 290 -13.34 16.85 -0.85
CA PHE A 290 -14.49 16.77 0.07
C PHE A 290 -14.06 16.39 1.48
N CYS A 291 -14.86 16.81 2.46
CA CYS A 291 -14.71 16.40 3.85
C CYS A 291 -15.48 15.09 4.03
N SER A 292 -14.81 13.96 3.89
CA SER A 292 -15.43 12.62 3.98
C SER A 292 -15.71 12.17 5.40
N ASP A 293 -15.06 12.80 6.37
CA ASP A 293 -15.08 12.35 7.74
C ASP A 293 -16.21 13.06 8.51
N PRO A 294 -17.27 12.33 8.94
CA PRO A 294 -18.36 12.90 9.73
C PRO A 294 -17.88 13.45 11.08
N PHE A 295 -16.67 13.11 11.50
CA PHE A 295 -16.01 13.60 12.71
C PHE A 295 -14.96 14.68 12.44
N SER A 296 -14.62 14.96 11.18
CA SER A 296 -13.64 15.99 10.85
C SER A 296 -14.21 17.39 11.01
N SER A 297 -13.30 18.29 11.33
CA SER A 297 -13.49 19.72 11.34
C SER A 297 -13.87 20.29 9.98
N SER A 298 -14.44 21.50 9.99
CA SER A 298 -14.82 22.23 8.78
C SER A 298 -13.71 22.24 7.72
N LEU A 299 -14.10 22.14 6.44
CA LEU A 299 -13.23 22.22 5.25
C LEU A 299 -12.15 23.31 5.35
N ALA A 300 -12.52 24.47 5.90
CA ALA A 300 -11.62 25.60 6.11
C ALA A 300 -10.41 25.26 7.00
N ARG A 301 -10.57 24.41 8.02
CA ARG A 301 -9.46 24.00 8.89
C ARG A 301 -8.47 23.10 8.16
N ASP A 302 -8.97 22.15 7.37
CA ASP A 302 -8.12 21.23 6.62
C ASP A 302 -7.34 21.98 5.54
N LEU A 303 -8.00 22.89 4.82
CA LEU A 303 -7.35 23.77 3.85
C LEU A 303 -6.34 24.72 4.49
N ALA A 304 -6.66 25.32 5.64
CA ALA A 304 -5.72 26.20 6.36
C ALA A 304 -4.42 25.50 6.74
N ARG A 305 -4.46 24.19 6.99
CA ARG A 305 -3.26 23.38 7.32
C ARG A 305 -2.44 22.98 6.08
N LEU A 306 -3.06 23.00 4.91
CA LEU A 306 -2.37 22.78 3.63
C LEU A 306 -1.60 24.00 3.14
N VAL A 307 -1.90 25.19 3.68
CA VAL A 307 -1.18 26.43 3.36
C VAL A 307 0.32 26.20 3.57
N THR A 308 1.13 26.55 2.58
CA THR A 308 2.59 26.30 2.47
C THR A 308 3.05 24.87 2.17
N GLN A 309 2.24 23.84 2.42
CA GLN A 309 2.65 22.45 2.17
C GLN A 309 2.61 22.05 0.69
N LEU A 310 1.84 22.78 -0.11
CA LEU A 310 1.61 22.50 -1.53
C LEU A 310 2.63 23.17 -2.45
N ASP A 311 3.44 24.10 -1.96
CA ASP A 311 4.30 24.96 -2.80
C ASP A 311 5.35 24.17 -3.58
N ASP A 312 5.84 23.07 -3.00
CA ASP A 312 6.81 22.16 -3.64
C ASP A 312 6.17 21.19 -4.65
N LEU A 313 4.84 21.16 -4.77
CA LEU A 313 4.13 20.30 -5.71
C LEU A 313 3.93 20.99 -7.07
N ALA A 314 4.40 20.32 -8.11
CA ALA A 314 4.19 20.69 -9.51
C ALA A 314 3.84 19.44 -10.34
N PRO A 315 2.64 18.85 -10.13
CA PRO A 315 2.26 17.63 -10.81
C PRO A 315 2.13 17.86 -12.32
N LYS A 316 2.53 16.87 -13.13
CA LYS A 316 2.24 16.87 -14.57
C LYS A 316 0.75 16.63 -14.82
N GLN A 317 0.12 15.78 -14.01
CA GLN A 317 -1.31 15.48 -14.05
C GLN A 317 -1.91 15.71 -12.65
N LEU A 318 -2.91 16.59 -12.55
CA LEU A 318 -3.72 16.79 -11.35
C LEU A 318 -5.16 16.38 -11.64
N VAL A 319 -5.67 15.37 -10.93
CA VAL A 319 -7.08 14.95 -11.00
C VAL A 319 -7.79 15.41 -9.73
N LEU A 320 -8.83 16.22 -9.89
CA LEU A 320 -9.65 16.69 -8.78
C LEU A 320 -11.00 15.96 -8.78
N HIS A 321 -11.24 15.17 -7.73
CA HIS A 321 -12.52 14.51 -7.50
C HIS A 321 -13.40 15.42 -6.64
N LEU A 322 -14.50 15.88 -7.21
CA LEU A 322 -15.42 16.82 -6.60
C LEU A 322 -16.64 16.08 -6.03
N PRO A 323 -17.22 16.56 -4.92
CA PRO A 323 -18.43 15.97 -4.37
C PRO A 323 -19.59 16.11 -5.36
N HIS A 324 -20.30 15.01 -5.61
CA HIS A 324 -21.53 15.03 -6.41
C HIS A 324 -22.66 15.85 -5.73
N ASP A 325 -22.64 15.93 -4.41
CA ASP A 325 -23.63 16.64 -3.61
C ASP A 325 -23.16 18.09 -3.34
N GLN A 326 -23.56 18.99 -4.25
CA GLN A 326 -23.18 20.41 -4.18
C GLN A 326 -23.72 21.09 -2.91
N ASP A 327 -24.90 20.66 -2.43
CA ASP A 327 -25.53 21.22 -1.25
C ASP A 327 -24.74 20.86 0.00
N GLN A 328 -24.25 19.62 0.09
CA GLN A 328 -23.36 19.20 1.18
C GLN A 328 -22.06 20.00 1.18
N PHE A 329 -21.40 20.17 0.03
CA PHE A 329 -20.18 20.96 -0.07
C PHE A 329 -20.40 22.42 0.37
N LEU A 330 -21.46 23.06 -0.13
CA LEU A 330 -21.81 24.41 0.27
C LEU A 330 -22.15 24.51 1.75
N ALA A 331 -22.86 23.52 2.31
CA ALA A 331 -23.15 23.48 3.73
C ALA A 331 -21.86 23.47 4.56
N GLU A 332 -20.86 22.66 4.18
CA GLU A 332 -19.54 22.67 4.84
C GLU A 332 -18.82 24.02 4.73
N CYS A 333 -18.89 24.69 3.57
CA CYS A 333 -18.35 26.05 3.42
C CYS A 333 -19.05 27.06 4.34
N ARG A 334 -20.38 26.92 4.54
CA ARG A 334 -21.20 27.81 5.37
C ARG A 334 -21.10 27.56 6.87
N LYS A 335 -20.60 26.38 7.31
CA LYS A 335 -20.33 26.11 8.72
C LYS A 335 -19.29 27.05 9.34
N HIS A 336 -18.55 27.79 8.52
CA HIS A 336 -17.66 28.83 9.02
C HIS A 336 -18.49 30.00 9.59
N PRO A 337 -18.33 30.36 10.88
CA PRO A 337 -19.22 31.30 11.58
C PRO A 337 -19.25 32.70 10.95
N GLU A 338 -18.23 33.05 10.17
CA GLU A 338 -18.11 34.36 9.52
C GLU A 338 -18.93 34.50 8.22
N TYR A 339 -19.46 33.40 7.63
CA TYR A 339 -20.05 33.43 6.28
C TYR A 339 -21.43 32.76 6.08
N PRO A 340 -22.46 32.93 6.94
CA PRO A 340 -23.73 32.19 6.81
C PRO A 340 -24.58 32.53 5.56
N TRP A 341 -24.41 33.71 4.96
CA TRP A 341 -25.40 34.32 4.06
C TRP A 341 -24.93 34.55 2.61
N MET A 342 -23.70 34.15 2.26
CA MET A 342 -23.17 34.42 0.92
C MET A 342 -23.60 33.32 -0.06
N SER A 343 -24.53 33.66 -0.96
CA SER A 343 -24.99 32.82 -2.07
C SER A 343 -24.04 32.81 -3.27
N ASN A 344 -22.88 33.48 -3.18
CA ASN A 344 -21.98 33.70 -4.31
C ASN A 344 -20.69 32.87 -4.21
N LEU A 345 -20.13 32.50 -5.37
CA LEU A 345 -18.81 31.86 -5.55
C LEU A 345 -17.68 32.58 -4.79
N ASN A 346 -17.85 33.85 -4.47
CA ASN A 346 -16.90 34.67 -3.70
C ASN A 346 -16.70 34.19 -2.26
N ILE A 347 -17.59 33.34 -1.70
CA ILE A 347 -17.36 32.74 -0.40
C ILE A 347 -16.09 31.87 -0.40
N LEU A 348 -15.80 31.22 -1.51
CA LEU A 348 -14.64 30.33 -1.66
C LEU A 348 -13.31 31.11 -1.61
N ASP A 349 -13.28 32.37 -2.05
CA ASP A 349 -12.08 33.21 -1.95
C ASP A 349 -11.72 33.54 -0.49
N LYS A 350 -12.69 33.43 0.42
CA LYS A 350 -12.52 33.78 1.84
C LYS A 350 -12.12 32.58 2.69
N ILE A 351 -12.16 31.37 2.15
CA ILE A 351 -11.77 30.16 2.87
C ILE A 351 -10.24 30.05 2.81
N PRO A 352 -9.53 30.10 3.95
CA PRO A 352 -8.07 29.93 3.98
C PRO A 352 -7.66 28.60 3.32
N GLY A 353 -6.61 28.62 2.51
CA GLY A 353 -6.12 27.45 1.77
C GLY A 353 -6.76 27.21 0.39
N MET A 354 -7.88 27.88 0.06
CA MET A 354 -8.49 27.74 -1.27
C MET A 354 -7.60 28.29 -2.40
N LEU A 355 -6.91 29.40 -2.14
CA LEU A 355 -5.96 29.98 -3.09
C LEU A 355 -4.76 29.06 -3.33
N ASP A 356 -4.35 28.26 -2.34
CA ASP A 356 -3.28 27.28 -2.47
C ASP A 356 -3.68 26.12 -3.39
N ILE A 357 -4.95 25.66 -3.32
CA ILE A 357 -5.49 24.68 -4.28
C ILE A 357 -5.53 25.27 -5.70
N LEU A 358 -5.93 26.54 -5.84
CA LEU A 358 -5.85 27.24 -7.12
C LEU A 358 -4.41 27.36 -7.62
N ALA A 359 -3.45 27.65 -6.75
CA ALA A 359 -2.04 27.74 -7.09
C ALA A 359 -1.48 26.38 -7.53
N LEU A 360 -1.82 25.30 -6.81
CA LEU A 360 -1.48 23.93 -7.19
C LEU A 360 -2.03 23.58 -8.57
N ALA A 361 -3.30 23.91 -8.83
CA ALA A 361 -3.92 23.71 -10.13
C ALA A 361 -3.23 24.52 -11.23
N LYS A 362 -2.89 25.80 -10.98
CA LYS A 362 -2.14 26.63 -11.94
C LYS A 362 -0.72 26.09 -12.23
N ARG A 363 -0.09 25.42 -11.27
CA ARG A 363 1.22 24.74 -11.45
C ARG A 363 1.11 23.41 -12.18
N ALA A 364 -0.07 22.79 -12.20
CA ALA A 364 -0.25 21.50 -12.82
C ALA A 364 -0.14 21.59 -14.35
N GLY A 365 0.56 20.64 -14.97
CA GLY A 365 0.72 20.59 -16.43
C GLY A 365 -0.61 20.31 -17.15
N ASN A 366 -1.41 19.41 -16.60
CA ASN A 366 -2.75 19.07 -17.03
C ASN A 366 -3.68 18.91 -15.82
N ILE A 367 -4.95 19.30 -15.98
CA ILE A 367 -5.96 19.19 -14.93
C ILE A 367 -7.16 18.42 -15.46
N GLU A 368 -7.53 17.37 -14.75
CA GLU A 368 -8.72 16.58 -14.99
C GLU A 368 -9.72 16.74 -13.84
N TRP A 369 -11.00 16.66 -14.19
CA TRP A 369 -12.10 16.98 -13.29
C TRP A 369 -13.08 15.82 -13.26
N HIS A 370 -13.22 15.19 -12.10
CA HIS A 370 -14.24 14.16 -11.89
C HIS A 370 -15.35 14.72 -11.01
N GLY A 371 -16.56 14.76 -11.56
CA GLY A 371 -17.71 15.44 -10.98
C GLY A 371 -17.96 16.83 -11.56
N ASP A 372 -19.10 17.40 -11.20
CA ASP A 372 -19.54 18.74 -11.54
C ASP A 372 -19.74 19.58 -10.28
N GLY A 373 -19.94 20.89 -10.45
CA GLY A 373 -20.35 21.74 -9.33
C GLY A 373 -19.71 23.10 -9.25
N ILE A 374 -20.18 23.81 -8.22
CA ILE A 374 -19.80 25.18 -7.88
C ILE A 374 -18.29 25.33 -7.69
N PHE A 375 -17.61 24.33 -7.11
CA PHE A 375 -16.16 24.35 -6.95
C PHE A 375 -15.42 24.36 -8.29
N LYS A 376 -15.82 23.50 -9.24
CA LYS A 376 -15.25 23.47 -10.60
C LYS A 376 -15.44 24.82 -11.28
N MET A 377 -16.67 25.36 -11.24
CA MET A 377 -17.00 26.65 -11.83
C MET A 377 -16.16 27.77 -11.22
N TRP A 378 -15.99 27.78 -9.89
CA TRP A 378 -15.13 28.73 -9.21
C TRP A 378 -13.68 28.62 -9.67
N LEU A 379 -13.07 27.44 -9.65
CA LEU A 379 -11.65 27.29 -10.02
C LEU A 379 -11.42 27.72 -11.47
N LEU A 380 -12.27 27.30 -12.40
CA LEU A 380 -12.19 27.69 -13.81
C LEU A 380 -12.33 29.21 -14.00
N SER A 381 -13.21 29.87 -13.23
CA SER A 381 -13.36 31.33 -13.28
C SER A 381 -12.11 32.07 -12.80
N ARG A 382 -11.35 31.47 -11.87
CA ARG A 382 -10.14 32.03 -11.28
C ARG A 382 -8.87 31.69 -12.05
N MET A 383 -8.86 30.60 -12.79
CA MET A 383 -7.75 30.23 -13.68
C MET A 383 -7.68 31.09 -14.94
N ARG A 384 -8.82 31.64 -15.41
CA ARG A 384 -8.88 32.55 -16.55
C ARG A 384 -8.42 33.98 -16.24
N LYS A 385 -8.30 34.31 -14.95
CA LYS A 385 -7.75 35.57 -14.45
C LYS A 385 -6.29 35.37 -14.07
#